data_AF-A0A2W6TXA1-F1
#
_entry.id   AF-A0A2W6TXA1-F1
#
_cell.length_a   1.000
_cell.length_b   1.000
_cell.length_c   1.000
_cell.angle_alpha   90.00
_cell.angle_beta   90.00
_cell.angle_gamma   90.00
#
_symmetry.space_group_name_H-M   'P 1'
#
loop_
_entity.id
_entity.type
_entity.pdbx_description
1 polymer ?
#
loop_
_entity_poly.entity_id
_entity_poly.type
_entity_poly.pdbx_seq_one_letter_code
_entity_poly.pdbx_strand_id
1 'polypeptide(L)'
;MKHAFKILSLIAVLAAAPAAQADTLLIERAQEKPAQAIPARGQSMAEVEARFGAPSERMDPRGGQKRQWPTINRWVYPAFTVYFEKQRVIDVVARQASPDEIGPKPPIR
;
A
#
# COMPACT_ATOMS: atom_id res chain seq x y z
N MET A 1 -54.70 -9.05 -22.46
CA MET A 1 -53.97 -10.21 -21.89
C MET A 1 -52.54 -10.37 -22.44
N LYS A 2 -52.30 -10.22 -23.75
CA LYS A 2 -50.97 -10.40 -24.38
C LYS A 2 -49.89 -9.40 -23.89
N HIS A 3 -50.29 -8.17 -23.58
CA HIS A 3 -49.38 -7.13 -23.05
C HIS A 3 -48.97 -7.40 -21.60
N ALA A 4 -49.86 -7.96 -20.77
CA ALA A 4 -49.54 -8.35 -19.40
C ALA A 4 -48.48 -9.47 -19.39
N PHE A 5 -48.57 -10.41 -20.33
CA PHE A 5 -47.57 -11.49 -20.48
C PHE A 5 -46.20 -10.95 -20.92
N LYS A 6 -46.18 -9.94 -21.81
CA LYS A 6 -44.94 -9.24 -22.21
C LYS A 6 -44.33 -8.41 -21.07
N ILE A 7 -45.15 -7.76 -20.26
CA ILE A 7 -44.69 -6.98 -19.11
C ILE A 7 -44.11 -7.91 -18.03
N LEU A 8 -44.77 -9.05 -17.76
CA LEU A 8 -44.30 -10.02 -16.78
C LEU A 8 -42.96 -10.64 -17.19
N SER A 9 -42.76 -10.90 -18.49
CA SER A 9 -41.49 -11.42 -19.00
C SER A 9 -40.37 -10.37 -19.00
N LEU A 10 -40.67 -9.08 -19.18
CA LEU A 10 -39.68 -8.01 -19.06
C LEU A 10 -39.20 -7.83 -17.61
N ILE A 11 -40.10 -7.93 -16.63
CA ILE A 11 -39.77 -7.83 -15.21
C ILE A 11 -38.92 -9.03 -14.76
N ALA A 12 -39.24 -10.24 -15.22
CA ALA A 12 -38.48 -11.44 -14.90
C ALA A 12 -37.02 -11.38 -15.43
N VAL A 13 -36.81 -10.78 -16.61
CA VAL A 13 -35.45 -10.58 -17.16
C VAL A 13 -34.66 -9.55 -16.35
N LEU A 14 -35.30 -8.47 -15.89
CA LEU A 14 -34.62 -7.42 -15.13
C LEU A 14 -34.22 -7.88 -13.72
N ALA A 15 -35.03 -8.76 -13.11
CA ALA A 15 -34.74 -9.34 -11.80
C ALA A 15 -33.63 -10.41 -11.82
N ALA A 16 -33.31 -10.97 -12.99
CA ALA A 16 -32.24 -11.96 -13.19
C ALA A 16 -30.87 -11.32 -13.51
N ALA A 17 -30.77 -9.98 -13.52
CA ALA A 17 -29.51 -9.32 -13.78
C ALA A 17 -28.53 -9.57 -12.60
N PRO A 18 -27.31 -10.09 -12.87
CA PRO A 18 -26.31 -10.25 -11.84
C PRO A 18 -25.93 -8.88 -11.26
N ALA A 19 -25.77 -8.80 -9.93
CA ALA A 19 -25.23 -7.60 -9.29
C ALA A 19 -23.83 -7.33 -9.85
N ALA A 20 -23.63 -6.13 -10.40
CA ALA A 20 -22.31 -5.70 -10.83
C ALA A 20 -21.37 -5.70 -9.62
N GLN A 21 -20.40 -6.61 -9.62
CA GLN A 21 -19.29 -6.61 -8.68
C GLN A 21 -18.27 -5.61 -9.21
N ALA A 22 -18.09 -4.49 -8.52
CA ALA A 22 -17.07 -3.51 -8.85
C ALA A 22 -15.80 -3.83 -8.08
N ASP A 23 -14.67 -3.93 -8.77
CA ASP A 23 -13.37 -4.03 -8.14
C ASP A 23 -13.03 -2.69 -7.47
N THR A 24 -12.66 -2.72 -6.19
CA THR A 24 -12.08 -1.56 -5.51
C THR A 24 -10.62 -1.48 -5.88
N LEU A 25 -10.23 -0.44 -6.63
CA LEU A 25 -8.85 -0.26 -7.07
C LEU A 25 -8.01 0.32 -5.94
N LEU A 26 -6.87 -0.30 -5.64
CA LEU A 26 -5.91 0.11 -4.60
C LEU A 26 -5.28 1.52 -4.81
N ILE A 27 -5.66 2.23 -5.88
CA ILE A 27 -5.18 3.59 -6.20
C ILE A 27 -5.57 4.57 -5.09
N GLU A 28 -6.75 4.40 -4.50
CA GLU A 28 -7.26 5.25 -3.42
C GLU A 28 -6.35 5.20 -2.19
N ARG A 29 -5.72 4.06 -1.89
CA ARG A 29 -4.76 3.94 -0.76
C ARG A 29 -3.54 4.83 -0.91
N ALA A 30 -2.99 4.96 -2.12
CA ALA A 30 -1.82 5.82 -2.33
C ALA A 30 -2.14 7.30 -2.02
N GLN A 31 -3.43 7.67 -2.05
CA GLN A 31 -3.93 9.00 -1.69
C GLN A 31 -4.38 9.08 -0.23
N GLU A 32 -4.66 7.95 0.42
CA GLU A 32 -4.99 7.91 1.85
C GLU A 32 -3.78 8.36 2.68
N LYS A 33 -4.00 9.42 3.47
CA LYS A 33 -3.01 9.85 4.45
C LYS A 33 -2.80 8.71 5.45
N PRO A 34 -1.54 8.35 5.77
CA PRO A 34 -1.29 7.33 6.77
C PRO A 34 -1.97 7.74 8.08
N ALA A 35 -2.76 6.82 8.64
CA ALA A 35 -3.48 7.05 9.90
C ALA A 35 -2.52 7.32 11.07
N GLN A 36 -1.24 6.99 10.92
CA GLN A 36 -0.18 7.16 11.90
C GLN A 36 0.83 8.19 11.41
N ALA A 37 1.40 8.95 12.34
CA ALA A 37 2.51 9.83 12.03
C ALA A 37 3.68 9.01 11.46
N ILE A 38 4.23 9.44 10.32
CA ILE A 38 5.41 8.84 9.70
C ILE A 38 6.59 9.83 9.73
N PRO A 39 7.84 9.35 9.67
CA PRO A 39 9.00 10.20 9.50
C PRO A 39 8.89 11.09 8.27
N ALA A 40 9.31 12.35 8.40
CA ALA A 40 9.40 13.24 7.25
C ALA A 40 10.70 12.99 6.47
N ARG A 41 10.64 13.16 5.15
CA ARG A 41 11.83 13.08 4.29
C ARG A 41 12.90 14.08 4.77
N GLY A 42 14.16 13.63 4.81
CA GLY A 42 15.30 14.42 5.26
C GLY A 42 15.59 14.37 6.76
N GLN A 43 14.67 13.86 7.60
CA GLN A 43 14.93 13.61 9.02
C GLN A 43 16.13 12.67 9.19
N SER A 44 16.91 12.88 10.24
CA SER A 44 18.05 12.04 10.59
C SER A 44 17.59 10.74 11.24
N MET A 45 18.43 9.69 11.14
CA MET A 45 18.20 8.43 11.86
C MET A 45 17.97 8.64 13.37
N ALA A 46 18.73 9.55 13.99
CA ALA A 46 18.60 9.87 15.41
C ALA A 46 17.26 10.53 15.74
N GLU A 47 16.78 11.47 14.91
CA GLU A 47 15.45 12.08 15.09
C GLU A 47 14.32 11.06 14.91
N VAL A 48 14.49 10.13 13.96
CA VAL A 48 13.52 9.04 13.77
C VAL A 48 13.50 8.11 14.98
N GLU A 49 14.66 7.66 15.47
CA GLU A 49 14.74 6.79 16.65
C GLU A 49 14.22 7.49 17.92
N ALA A 50 14.49 8.78 18.08
CA ALA A 50 13.98 9.57 19.19
C ALA A 50 12.45 9.72 19.18
N ARG A 51 11.85 9.82 17.99
CA ARG A 51 10.39 10.04 17.84
C ARG A 51 9.59 8.74 17.82
N PHE A 52 10.12 7.68 17.20
CA PHE A 52 9.42 6.42 16.94
C PHE A 52 9.94 5.25 17.77
N GLY A 53 11.01 5.46 18.55
CA GLY A 53 11.71 4.41 19.28
C GLY A 53 12.66 3.60 18.40
N ALA A 54 13.26 2.57 18.99
CA ALA A 54 14.11 1.65 18.23
C ALA A 54 13.28 0.86 17.20
N PRO A 55 13.81 0.65 15.98
CA PRO A 55 13.13 -0.15 14.98
C PRO A 55 13.03 -1.63 15.42
N SER A 56 11.97 -2.31 14.99
CA SER A 56 11.78 -3.74 15.22
C SER A 56 12.84 -4.59 14.52
N GLU A 57 13.32 -4.13 13.36
CA GLU A 57 14.40 -4.78 12.63
C GLU A 57 15.22 -3.74 11.87
N ARG A 58 16.55 -3.88 11.88
CA ARG A 58 17.46 -3.13 11.01
C ARG A 58 17.94 -4.08 9.93
N MET A 59 17.37 -3.99 8.73
CA MET A 59 17.71 -4.89 7.63
C MET A 59 19.10 -4.60 7.09
N ASP A 60 19.69 -5.60 6.44
CA ASP A 60 20.97 -5.45 5.76
C ASP A 60 20.94 -4.29 4.76
N PRO A 61 21.97 -3.41 4.79
CA PRO A 61 22.08 -2.35 3.81
C PRO A 61 22.20 -2.93 2.40
N ARG A 62 21.64 -2.21 1.42
CA ARG A 62 21.73 -2.56 -0.01
C ARG A 62 22.35 -1.41 -0.79
N GLY A 63 22.93 -1.71 -1.95
CA GLY A 63 23.76 -0.74 -2.67
C GLY A 63 25.18 -0.68 -2.12
N GLY A 64 25.93 0.37 -2.49
CA GLY A 64 27.30 0.59 -2.08
C GLY A 64 28.38 -0.09 -2.94
N GLN A 65 28.01 -0.99 -3.86
CA GLN A 65 28.98 -1.69 -4.71
C GLN A 65 29.64 -0.79 -5.76
N LYS A 66 29.00 0.33 -6.10
CA LYS A 66 29.50 1.34 -7.05
C LYS A 66 29.25 2.72 -6.48
N ARG A 67 30.08 3.69 -6.87
CA ARG A 67 29.90 5.09 -6.45
C ARG A 67 28.52 5.65 -6.81
N GLN A 68 27.95 5.22 -7.93
CA GLN A 68 26.61 5.62 -8.36
C GLN A 68 25.45 4.89 -7.65
N TRP A 69 25.76 3.88 -6.84
CA TRP A 69 24.77 3.07 -6.12
C TRP A 69 24.90 3.38 -4.63
N PRO A 70 24.19 4.41 -4.12
CA PRO A 70 24.32 4.77 -2.72
C PRO A 70 23.88 3.61 -1.82
N THR A 71 24.51 3.51 -0.66
CA THR A 71 24.12 2.54 0.36
C THR A 71 22.81 2.98 1.01
N ILE A 72 21.80 2.12 0.95
CA ILE A 72 20.48 2.32 1.52
C ILE A 72 20.30 1.43 2.73
N ASN A 73 20.16 2.07 3.90
CA ASN A 73 19.79 1.41 5.14
C ASN A 73 18.27 1.33 5.24
N ARG A 74 17.74 0.22 5.76
CA ARG A 74 16.30 0.02 5.92
C ARG A 74 15.98 -0.37 7.34
N TRP A 75 15.13 0.43 7.98
CA TRP A 75 14.64 0.15 9.32
C TRP A 75 13.16 -0.16 9.26
N VAL A 76 12.78 -1.23 9.91
CA VAL A 76 11.43 -1.74 9.96
C VAL A 76 10.80 -1.34 11.28
N TYR A 77 9.63 -0.71 11.19
CA TYR A 77 8.69 -0.51 12.28
C TYR A 77 7.46 -1.38 12.03
N PRO A 78 6.59 -1.61 13.03
CA PRO A 78 5.41 -2.44 12.85
C PRO A 78 4.53 -2.00 11.68
N ALA A 79 4.28 -0.70 11.54
CA ALA A 79 3.38 -0.13 10.54
C ALA A 79 4.05 0.37 9.23
N PHE A 80 5.38 0.54 9.20
CA PHE A 80 6.07 1.07 8.03
C PHE A 80 7.56 0.71 8.02
N THR A 81 8.19 0.84 6.85
CA THR A 81 9.64 0.71 6.66
C THR A 81 10.21 2.05 6.24
N VAL A 82 11.26 2.50 6.92
CA VAL A 82 11.97 3.74 6.64
C VAL A 82 13.25 3.42 5.89
N TYR A 83 13.46 4.12 4.78
CA TYR A 83 14.65 3.99 3.93
C TYR A 83 15.53 5.20 4.15
N PHE A 84 16.80 4.97 4.41
CA PHE A 84 17.79 6.01 4.63
C PHE A 84 18.93 5.92 3.64
N GLU A 85 19.34 7.06 3.12
CA GLU A 85 20.63 7.22 2.48
C GLU A 85 21.56 7.95 3.45
N LYS A 86 22.77 7.41 3.66
CA LYS A 86 23.70 7.86 4.70
C LYS A 86 23.02 7.79 6.07
N GLN A 87 22.49 8.92 6.55
CA GLN A 87 21.78 9.03 7.83
C GLN A 87 20.46 9.80 7.69
N ARG A 88 19.96 10.04 6.48
CA ARG A 88 18.75 10.82 6.23
C ARG A 88 17.66 9.98 5.59
N VAL A 89 16.42 10.20 6.02
CA VAL A 89 15.23 9.58 5.42
C VAL A 89 15.13 10.01 3.96
N ILE A 90 15.10 9.02 3.06
CA ILE A 90 14.84 9.23 1.64
C ILE A 90 13.41 8.82 1.26
N ASP A 91 12.85 7.83 1.93
CA ASP A 91 11.51 7.33 1.67
C ASP A 91 10.92 6.56 2.88
N VAL A 92 9.60 6.48 2.94
CA VAL A 92 8.86 5.71 3.96
C VAL A 92 7.74 4.95 3.28
N VAL A 93 7.75 3.62 3.44
CA VAL A 93 6.75 2.73 2.82
C VAL A 93 5.88 2.13 3.92
N ALA A 94 4.57 2.35 3.85
CA ALA A 94 3.62 1.72 4.76
C ALA A 94 3.59 0.19 4.57
N ARG A 95 3.52 -0.56 5.68
CA ARG A 95 3.27 -2.00 5.66
C ARG A 95 1.76 -2.22 5.56
N GLN A 96 1.36 -3.16 4.69
CA GLN A 96 -0.01 -3.61 4.39
C GLN A 96 -1.09 -3.13 5.36
N ALA A 97 -2.14 -2.47 4.84
CA ALA A 97 -3.14 -1.81 5.68
C ALA A 97 -4.08 -2.80 6.39
N SER A 98 -4.21 -4.03 5.87
CA SER A 98 -4.98 -5.12 6.51
C SER A 98 -4.47 -6.51 6.09
N PRO A 99 -4.69 -7.55 6.91
CA PRO A 99 -4.32 -8.95 6.57
C PRO A 99 -4.99 -9.48 5.30
N ASP A 100 -6.16 -8.94 4.95
CA ASP A 100 -6.99 -9.38 3.81
C ASP A 100 -6.67 -8.61 2.51
N GLU A 101 -5.68 -7.72 2.54
CA GLU A 101 -5.27 -6.94 1.37
C GLU A 101 -4.47 -7.81 0.38
N ILE A 102 -5.08 -8.14 -0.76
CA ILE A 102 -4.41 -8.80 -1.87
C ILE A 102 -3.71 -7.72 -2.72
N GLY A 103 -2.38 -7.72 -2.69
CA GLY A 103 -1.56 -6.83 -3.50
C GLY A 103 -1.74 -7.08 -5.01
N PRO A 104 -1.20 -6.18 -5.88
CA PRO A 104 -1.32 -6.34 -7.32
C PRO A 104 -0.81 -7.72 -7.75
N LYS A 105 -1.56 -8.38 -8.65
CA LYS A 105 -1.22 -9.70 -9.17
C LYS A 105 0.25 -9.70 -9.63
N PRO A 106 1.10 -10.62 -9.11
CA PRO A 106 2.50 -10.65 -9.49
C PRO A 106 2.63 -10.86 -11.01
N PRO A 107 3.65 -10.27 -11.65
CA PRO A 107 3.86 -10.43 -13.07
C PRO A 107 4.00 -11.92 -13.41
N ILE A 108 3.27 -12.34 -14.45
CA ILE A 108 3.37 -13.69 -15.00
C ILE A 108 4.76 -13.79 -15.63
N ARG A 109 5.58 -14.75 -15.17
CA ARG A 109 6.89 -15.03 -15.77
C ARG A 109 6.74 -15.74 -17.10
#